data_AF-A0A3D1IA43-F1
#
_entry.id   AF-A0A3D1IA43-F1
#
_cell.length_a   1.000
_cell.length_b   1.000
_cell.length_c   1.000
_cell.angle_alpha   90.00
_cell.angle_beta   90.00
_cell.angle_gamma   90.00
#
_symmetry.space_group_name_H-M   'P 1'
#
loop_
_entity.id
_entity.type
_entity.pdbx_description
1 polymer ?
#
loop_
_entity_poly.entity_id
_entity_poly.type
_entity_poly.pdbx_seq_one_letter_code
_entity_poly.pdbx_strand_id
1 'polypeptide(L)' 'MARKQLKIVRLIEPELCLDCRFAQMADVEDQTGNLQRMIYCRRLDCDNWDFASAEPAKSLRVEEDEAA' A
#
# COMPACT_ATOMS: atom_id res chain seq x y z
N MET A 1 0.62 -19.63 -6.11
CA MET A 1 0.80 -18.19 -5.88
C MET A 1 1.16 -17.97 -4.42
N ALA A 2 2.41 -17.64 -4.09
CA ALA A 2 2.76 -17.27 -2.72
C ALA A 2 1.91 -16.05 -2.33
N ARG A 3 1.07 -16.16 -1.30
CA ARG A 3 0.30 -15.02 -0.77
C ARG A 3 1.32 -13.98 -0.30
N LYS A 4 1.53 -12.92 -1.09
CA LYS A 4 2.34 -11.78 -0.65
C LYS A 4 1.70 -11.27 0.64
N GLN A 5 2.44 -11.27 1.75
CA GLN A 5 1.96 -10.68 3.00
C GLN A 5 1.89 -9.17 2.80
N LEU A 6 0.71 -8.66 2.47
CA LEU A 6 0.43 -7.24 2.40
C LEU A 6 0.33 -6.68 3.83
N LYS A 7 1.02 -5.57 4.07
CA LYS A 7 1.00 -4.86 5.34
C LYS A 7 0.54 -3.43 5.09
N ILE A 8 -0.36 -2.95 5.94
CA ILE A 8 -0.72 -1.55 6.09
C ILE A 8 0.29 -0.94 7.06
N VAL A 9 0.94 0.14 6.67
CA VAL A 9 1.93 0.85 7.48
C VAL A 9 1.67 2.34 7.37
N ARG A 10 2.11 3.10 8.37
CA ARG A 10 2.23 4.55 8.23
C ARG A 10 3.44 4.90 7.36
N LEU A 11 3.31 6.01 6.64
CA LEU A 11 4.42 6.62 5.89
C LEU A 11 5.09 7.66 6.77
N ILE A 12 6.43 7.71 6.74
CA ILE A 12 7.20 8.72 7.48
C ILE A 12 7.02 10.08 6.79
N GLU A 13 7.17 10.11 5.47
CA GLU A 13 7.00 11.26 4.58
C GLU A 13 6.01 10.93 3.46
N PRO A 14 4.69 11.13 3.65
CA PRO A 14 3.66 10.73 2.68
C PRO A 14 3.81 11.39 1.31
N GLU A 15 4.23 12.66 1.28
CA GLU A 15 4.38 13.45 0.05
C GLU A 15 5.37 12.81 -0.92
N LEU A 16 6.46 12.21 -0.41
CA LEU A 16 7.45 11.51 -1.26
C LEU A 16 6.84 10.32 -2.01
N CYS A 17 5.81 9.69 -1.45
CA CYS A 17 5.15 8.58 -2.10
C CYS A 17 4.15 9.02 -3.18
N LEU A 18 3.68 10.27 -3.18
CA LEU A 18 2.81 10.78 -4.24
C LEU A 18 3.54 10.93 -5.57
N ASP A 19 4.84 11.28 -5.51
CA ASP A 19 5.70 11.43 -6.69
C ASP A 19 6.51 10.16 -7.02
N CYS A 20 6.36 9.09 -6.24
CA CYS A 20 7.15 7.87 -6.39
C CYS A 20 6.57 6.96 -7.49
N ARG A 21 7.34 6.69 -8.55
CA ARG A 21 6.95 5.77 -9.64
C ARG A 21 6.57 4.34 -9.23
N PHE A 22 6.93 3.93 -8.00
CA PHE A 22 6.62 2.61 -7.45
C PHE A 22 5.38 2.60 -6.57
N ALA A 23 4.84 3.78 -6.26
CA ALA A 23 3.62 3.97 -5.51
C ALA A 23 2.45 4.23 -6.46
N GLN A 24 1.27 3.79 -6.05
CA GLN A 24 0.02 4.00 -6.78
C GLN A 24 -1.14 3.98 -5.80
N MET A 25 -2.28 4.56 -6.18
CA MET A 25 -3.48 4.49 -5.35
C MET A 25 -4.11 3.10 -5.45
N ALA A 26 -4.68 2.64 -4.34
CA ALA A 26 -5.38 1.37 -4.27
C ALA A 26 -6.45 1.38 -3.17
N ASP A 27 -7.49 0.59 -3.37
CA ASP A 27 -8.43 0.26 -2.31
C ASP A 27 -7.88 -0.91 -1.49
N VAL A 28 -7.74 -0.70 -0.19
CA VAL A 28 -7.23 -1.68 0.76
C VAL A 28 -8.34 -2.08 1.71
N GLU A 29 -8.55 -3.38 1.85
CA GLU A 29 -9.42 -3.93 2.89
C GLU A 29 -8.57 -4.34 4.09
N ASP A 30 -8.89 -3.80 5.26
CA ASP A 30 -8.27 -4.19 6.53
C ASP A 30 -8.85 -5.52 7.06
N GLN A 31 -8.37 -5.99 8.22
CA GLN A 31 -8.89 -7.22 8.83
C GLN A 31 -10.33 -7.12 9.35
N THR A 32 -10.81 -5.91 9.62
CA THR A 32 -12.16 -5.66 10.10
C THR A 32 -13.17 -5.57 8.95
N GLY A 33 -12.70 -5.54 7.71
CA GLY A 33 -13.50 -5.43 6.50
C GLY A 33 -13.74 -3.99 6.04
N ASN A 34 -13.07 -3.01 6.64
CA ASN A 34 -13.15 -1.63 6.16
C ASN A 34 -12.34 -1.49 4.87
N LEU A 35 -12.94 -0.84 3.88
CA LEU A 35 -12.28 -0.45 2.64
C LEU A 35 -11.81 1.00 2.74
N GLN A 36 -10.54 1.24 2.47
CA GLN A 36 -9.94 2.57 2.48
C GLN A 36 -9.05 2.78 1.26
N ARG A 37 -9.09 3.98 0.68
CA ARG A 37 -8.19 4.37 -0.41
C ARG A 37 -6.84 4.75 0.20
N MET A 38 -5.79 4.06 -0.22
CA MET A 38 -4.44 4.18 0.35
C MET A 38 -3.38 4.17 -0.75
N ILE A 39 -2.18 4.63 -0.39
CA ILE A 39 -0.99 4.48 -1.22
C ILE A 39 -0.49 3.04 -1.11
N TYR A 40 -0.43 2.34 -2.24
CA TYR A 40 0.18 1.04 -2.36
C TYR A 40 1.63 1.16 -2.89
N CYS A 41 2.59 0.90 -2.02
CA CYS A 41 4.01 0.85 -2.39
C CYS A 41 4.42 -0.58 -2.82
N ARG A 42 5.06 -0.69 -3.99
CA ARG A 42 5.55 -1.97 -4.55
C ARG A 42 7.02 -2.27 -4.30
N ARG A 43 7.78 -1.34 -3.73
CA ARG A 43 9.17 -1.61 -3.32
C ARG A 43 9.19 -2.68 -2.24
N LEU A 44 10.29 -3.40 -2.09
CA LEU A 44 10.49 -4.37 -1.00
C LEU A 44 11.47 -3.84 0.06
N ASP A 45 12.14 -2.74 -0.27
CA ASP A 45 13.26 -2.12 0.42
C ASP A 45 12.99 -0.63 0.69
N CYS A 46 11.72 -0.21 0.78
CA CYS A 46 11.39 1.19 1.05
C CYS A 46 11.72 1.51 2.51
N ASP A 47 12.47 2.59 2.71
CA ASP A 47 12.80 3.16 4.01
C ASP A 47 11.72 4.11 4.55
N ASN A 48 10.87 4.65 3.68
CA ASN A 48 9.75 5.52 4.05
C ASN A 48 8.59 4.83 4.83
N TRP A 49 8.74 3.57 5.22
CA TRP A 49 7.73 2.82 5.95
C TRP A 49 8.01 2.78 7.45
N ASP A 50 7.01 3.14 8.25
CA ASP A 50 7.06 2.91 9.69
C ASP A 50 6.53 1.51 10.03
N PHE A 51 7.44 0.53 10.10
CA PHE A 51 7.11 -0.85 10.45
C PHE A 51 6.63 -1.05 11.89
N ALA A 52 6.85 -0.08 12.80
CA ALA A 52 6.31 -0.19 14.15
C ALA A 52 4.77 -0.14 14.16
N SER A 53 4.18 0.42 13.09
CA SER A 53 2.74 0.52 12.87
C SER A 53 2.16 -0.58 11.97
N ALA A 54 2.93 -1.63 11.67
CA ALA A 54 2.54 -2.60 10.65
C ALA A 54 1.35 -3.46 11.06
N GLU A 55 0.27 -3.33 10.29
CA GLU A 55 -0.95 -4.12 10.42
C GLU A 55 -1.17 -5.00 9.18
N PRO A 56 -1.75 -6.19 9.32
CA PRO A 56 -2.06 -7.05 8.17
C PRO A 56 -3.19 -6.46 7.31
N ALA A 57 -3.01 -6.47 5.98
CA ALA A 57 -4.09 -6.21 5.04
C ALA A 57 -4.81 -7.53 4.67
N LYS A 58 -6.12 -7.45 4.45
CA LYS A 58 -6.93 -8.60 3.99
C LYS A 58 -6.96 -8.69 2.48
N SER A 59 -7.20 -7.59 1.78
CA SER A 59 -7.20 -7.55 0.32
C SER A 59 -6.72 -6.19 -0.22
N LEU A 60 -6.30 -6.17 -1.48
CA LEU A 60 -5.83 -5.00 -2.20
C LEU A 60 -6.45 -5.00 -3.60
N ARG A 61 -7.01 -3.87 -4.01
CA ARG A 61 -7.43 -3.61 -5.39
C ARG A 61 -6.69 -2.38 -5.89
N VAL A 62 -5.77 -2.61 -6.81
CA VAL A 62 -5.07 -1.53 -7.50
C VAL A 62 -6.04 -0.88 -8.47
N GLU A 63 -6.11 0.44 -8.48
CA GLU A 63 -6.67 1.14 -9.62
C GLU A 63 -5.70 0.91 -10.79
N GLU A 64 -6.04 -0.01 -11.69
CA GLU A 64 -5.35 -0.11 -12.97
C GLU A 64 -5.66 1.18 -13.71
N ASP A 65 -4.67 2.07 -13.80
CA ASP A 65 -4.64 3.02 -14.92
C ASP A 65 -4.66 2.16 -16.19
N GLU A 66 -5.81 2.09 -16.85
CA GLU A 66 -5.90 1.70 -18.26
C GLU A 66 -4.99 2.68 -19.03
N ALA A 67 -3.71 2.31 -19.14
CA ALA A 67 -2.81 2.87 -20.13
C ALA A 67 -3.30 2.39 -21.50
N ALA A 68 -4.25 3.14 -22.07
CA ALA A 68 -4.59 3.13 -23.48
C ALA A 68 -3.45 3.71 -24.33
#